data_AF-A0A8D8DFB0-F1
#
_entry.id   AF-A0A8D8DFB0-F1
#
_cell.length_a   1.000
_cell.length_b   1.000
_cell.length_c   1.000
_cell.angle_alpha   90.00
_cell.angle_beta   90.00
_cell.angle_gamma   90.00
#
_symmetry.space_group_name_H-M   'P 1'
#
loop_
_entity.id
_entity.type
_entity.pdbx_description
1 polymer ?
#
loop_
_entity_poly.entity_id
_entity_poly.type
_entity_poly.pdbx_seq_one_letter_code
_entity_poly.pdbx_strand_id
1 'polypeptide(L)'
;MNVHHYNDFIYRWTEDYKQRESLRAYLDNWAKFLLNGVAHRYDTRSTEPKDDVDVRKPKIFVDELYTNKMIKFTDKELMDHSITMVGAGTDTSSNSVAFTLLSLGMYPEVQQRVYEEVMRVYPTDESEFTPESLKKLEYMEMV
;
A
#
# COMPACT_ATOMS: atom_id res chain seq x y z
N MET A 1 14.02 -16.02 13.97
CA MET A 1 14.09 -17.41 14.49
C MET A 1 13.58 -18.35 13.41
N ASN A 2 14.35 -19.36 13.00
CA ASN A 2 14.03 -20.22 11.84
C ASN A 2 12.95 -21.26 12.20
N VAL A 3 11.68 -20.88 12.01
CA VAL A 3 10.50 -21.68 12.36
C VAL A 3 10.44 -23.03 11.62
N HIS A 4 11.02 -23.15 10.43
CA HIS A 4 10.96 -24.36 9.59
C HIS A 4 11.74 -25.57 10.15
N HIS A 5 12.50 -25.41 11.23
CA HIS A 5 13.30 -26.50 11.82
C HIS A 5 12.65 -27.10 13.07
N TYR A 6 11.50 -26.60 13.53
CA TYR A 6 10.78 -27.15 14.67
C TYR A 6 9.82 -28.25 14.23
N ASN A 7 9.68 -29.29 15.05
CA ASN A 7 8.61 -30.26 14.86
C ASN A 7 7.26 -29.54 15.03
N ASP A 8 6.38 -29.63 14.02
CA ASP A 8 5.09 -28.94 13.97
C ASP A 8 4.24 -29.14 15.24
N PHE A 9 4.32 -30.31 15.86
CA PHE A 9 3.60 -30.60 17.09
C PHE A 9 4.05 -29.70 18.25
N ILE A 10 5.37 -29.56 18.42
CA ILE A 10 5.95 -28.71 19.47
C ILE A 10 5.74 -27.23 19.13
N TYR A 11 5.88 -26.86 17.84
CA TYR A 11 5.68 -25.48 17.39
C TYR A 11 4.27 -24.96 17.70
N ARG A 12 3.24 -25.79 17.53
CA ARG A 12 1.85 -25.43 17.87
C ARG A 12 1.63 -25.03 19.32
N TRP A 13 2.50 -25.48 20.23
CA TRP A 13 2.43 -25.13 21.65
C TRP A 13 3.16 -23.85 22.02
N THR A 14 3.93 -23.29 21.09
CA THR A 14 4.66 -22.04 21.31
C THR A 14 3.74 -20.82 21.27
N GLU A 15 4.18 -19.74 21.91
CA GLU A 15 3.50 -18.44 21.84
C GLU A 15 3.54 -17.86 20.43
N ASP A 16 4.67 -18.02 19.72
CA ASP A 16 4.85 -17.60 18.32
C ASP A 16 3.79 -18.17 17.38
N TYR A 17 3.42 -19.44 17.56
CA TYR A 17 2.34 -20.04 16.77
C TYR A 17 0.99 -19.36 17.03
N LYS A 18 0.67 -19.08 18.30
CA LYS A 18 -0.58 -18.37 18.67
C LYS A 18 -0.59 -16.95 18.09
N GLN A 19 0.53 -16.23 18.17
CA GLN A 19 0.68 -14.91 17.57
C GLN A 19 0.50 -14.97 16.05
N ARG A 20 1.17 -15.90 15.36
CA ARG A 20 1.00 -16.11 13.92
C ARG A 20 -0.45 -16.37 13.54
N GLU A 21 -1.14 -17.24 14.27
CA GLU A 21 -2.52 -17.60 13.95
C GLU A 21 -3.47 -16.41 14.16
N SER A 22 -3.26 -15.61 15.22
CA SER A 22 -4.02 -14.37 15.45
C SER A 22 -3.77 -13.33 14.36
N LEU A 23 -2.51 -13.17 13.92
CA LEU A 23 -2.15 -12.27 12.83
C LEU A 23 -2.75 -12.73 11.51
N ARG A 24 -2.70 -14.03 11.23
CA ARG A 24 -3.32 -14.63 10.05
C ARG A 24 -4.82 -14.37 10.03
N ALA A 25 -5.52 -14.60 11.15
CA ALA A 25 -6.95 -14.33 11.26
C ALA A 25 -7.26 -12.84 11.03
N TYR A 26 -6.43 -11.94 11.55
CA TYR A 26 -6.56 -10.50 11.31
C TYR A 26 -6.39 -10.14 9.82
N LEU A 27 -5.33 -10.64 9.18
CA LEU A 27 -5.07 -10.39 7.75
C LEU A 27 -6.18 -10.96 6.87
N ASP A 28 -6.66 -12.17 7.17
CA ASP A 28 -7.78 -12.78 6.46
C ASP A 28 -9.05 -11.95 6.60
N ASN A 29 -9.34 -11.43 7.80
CA ASN A 29 -10.49 -10.56 8.03
C ASN A 29 -10.37 -9.23 7.29
N TRP A 30 -9.18 -8.61 7.31
CA TRP A 30 -8.91 -7.38 6.57
C TRP A 30 -9.05 -7.60 5.05
N ALA A 31 -8.50 -8.69 4.52
CA ALA A 31 -8.59 -8.99 3.09
C ALA A 31 -10.03 -9.31 2.66
N LYS A 32 -10.83 -9.99 3.49
CA LYS A 32 -12.28 -10.16 3.26
C LYS A 32 -13.01 -8.83 3.25
N PHE A 33 -12.73 -7.95 4.21
CA PHE A 33 -13.31 -6.61 4.24
C PHE A 33 -13.02 -5.84 2.94
N LEU A 34 -11.76 -5.90 2.49
CA LEU A 34 -11.33 -5.26 1.26
C LEU A 34 -12.05 -5.85 0.03
N LEU A 35 -12.12 -7.18 -0.08
CA LEU A 35 -12.80 -7.86 -1.18
C LEU A 35 -14.30 -7.55 -1.22
N ASN A 36 -14.98 -7.58 -0.08
CA ASN A 36 -16.40 -7.21 0.02
C ASN A 36 -16.63 -5.76 -0.43
N GLY A 37 -15.72 -4.85 -0.08
CA GLY A 37 -15.75 -3.48 -0.55
C GLY A 37 -15.61 -3.37 -2.07
N VAL A 38 -14.71 -4.15 -2.68
CA VAL A 38 -14.52 -4.21 -4.14
C VAL A 38 -15.77 -4.75 -4.84
N ALA A 39 -16.30 -5.88 -4.35
CA ALA A 39 -17.51 -6.50 -4.89
C ALA A 39 -18.72 -5.54 -4.84
N HIS A 40 -18.92 -4.86 -3.71
CA HIS A 40 -19.99 -3.86 -3.58
C HIS A 40 -19.85 -2.72 -4.58
N ARG A 41 -18.64 -2.15 -4.73
CA ARG A 41 -18.37 -1.09 -5.73
C ARG A 41 -18.63 -1.57 -7.15
N TYR A 42 -18.30 -2.81 -7.47
CA TYR A 42 -18.53 -3.39 -8.79
C TYR A 42 -20.03 -3.56 -9.09
N ASP A 43 -20.80 -4.05 -8.11
CA ASP A 43 -22.25 -4.23 -8.27
C ASP A 43 -22.96 -2.89 -8.45
N THR A 44 -22.66 -1.89 -7.61
CA THR A 44 -23.20 -0.53 -7.77
C THR A 44 -22.89 0.04 -9.14
N ARG A 45 -21.65 -0.11 -9.61
CA ARG A 45 -21.20 0.39 -10.92
C ARG A 45 -21.76 -0.37 -12.11
N SER A 46 -22.18 -1.63 -11.93
CA SER A 46 -22.87 -2.40 -12.96
C SER A 46 -24.31 -1.93 -13.17
N THR A 47 -24.91 -1.26 -12.18
CA THR A 47 -26.28 -0.71 -12.24
C THR A 47 -26.37 0.72 -12.76
N GLU A 48 -25.25 1.46 -12.79
CA GLU A 48 -25.20 2.81 -13.34
C GLU A 48 -25.12 2.80 -14.88
N PRO A 49 -25.79 3.74 -15.58
CA PRO A 49 -25.64 3.87 -17.02
C PRO A 49 -24.17 4.13 -17.36
N LYS A 50 -23.66 3.43 -18.39
CA LYS A 50 -22.29 3.64 -18.89
C LYS A 50 -22.18 5.06 -19.44
N ASP A 51 -21.59 5.97 -18.67
CA ASP A 51 -21.15 7.26 -19.21
C ASP A 51 -20.06 7.02 -20.26
N ASP A 52 -20.31 7.46 -21.50
CA ASP A 52 -19.37 7.42 -22.65
C ASP A 52 -18.19 8.40 -22.51
N VAL A 53 -17.99 8.98 -21.32
CA VAL A 53 -16.89 9.92 -21.08
C VAL A 53 -15.65 9.14 -20.64
N ASP A 54 -14.62 9.15 -21.50
CA ASP A 54 -13.27 8.60 -21.27
C ASP A 54 -12.50 9.37 -20.19
N VAL A 55 -13.08 9.47 -19.00
CA VAL A 55 -12.33 9.86 -17.80
C VAL A 55 -11.54 8.62 -17.40
N ARG A 56 -10.21 8.66 -17.51
CA ARG A 56 -9.33 7.61 -16.99
C ARG A 56 -9.54 7.48 -15.49
N LYS A 57 -10.44 6.58 -15.09
CA LYS A 57 -10.78 6.33 -13.69
C LYS A 57 -9.54 5.77 -12.96
N PRO A 58 -9.32 6.16 -11.70
CA PRO A 58 -8.18 5.68 -10.93
C PRO A 58 -8.20 4.15 -10.87
N LYS A 59 -7.11 3.53 -11.33
CA LYS A 59 -6.95 2.08 -11.36
C LYS A 59 -6.43 1.60 -10.01
N ILE A 60 -7.36 1.28 -9.12
CA ILE A 60 -7.02 0.63 -7.86
C ILE A 60 -6.59 -0.80 -8.18
N PHE A 61 -5.46 -1.24 -7.64
CA PHE A 61 -4.87 -2.55 -7.93
C PHE A 61 -5.88 -3.70 -7.80
N VAL A 62 -6.63 -3.73 -6.69
CA VAL A 62 -7.58 -4.83 -6.43
C VAL A 62 -8.80 -4.77 -7.34
N ASP A 63 -9.25 -3.57 -7.73
CA ASP A 63 -10.34 -3.41 -8.70
C ASP A 63 -9.90 -3.93 -10.09
N GLU A 64 -8.64 -3.71 -10.49
CA GLU A 64 -8.07 -4.24 -11.73
C GLU A 64 -7.95 -5.77 -11.70
N LEU A 65 -7.54 -6.35 -10.57
CA LEU A 65 -7.50 -7.80 -10.42
C LEU A 65 -8.91 -8.42 -10.47
N TYR A 66 -9.90 -7.80 -9.81
CA TYR A 66 -11.27 -8.27 -9.78
C TYR A 66 -11.95 -8.21 -11.16
N THR A 67 -11.66 -7.16 -11.94
CA THR A 67 -12.27 -6.93 -13.27
C THR A 67 -11.44 -7.48 -14.43
N ASN A 68 -10.37 -8.22 -14.14
CA ASN A 68 -9.46 -8.74 -15.14
C ASN A 68 -10.18 -9.67 -16.13
N LYS A 69 -10.11 -9.33 -17.42
CA LYS A 69 -10.80 -10.07 -18.50
C LYS A 69 -10.01 -11.28 -19.01
N MET A 70 -8.70 -11.33 -18.77
CA MET A 70 -7.81 -12.38 -19.25
C MET A 70 -7.69 -13.53 -18.26
N ILE A 71 -7.60 -13.20 -16.96
CA ILE A 71 -7.45 -14.18 -15.87
C ILE A 71 -8.54 -13.90 -14.84
N LYS A 72 -9.38 -14.88 -14.54
CA LYS A 72 -10.34 -14.82 -13.45
C LYS A 72 -9.69 -15.36 -12.18
N PHE A 73 -9.36 -14.47 -11.27
CA PHE A 73 -8.86 -14.83 -9.95
C PHE A 73 -10.01 -15.30 -9.05
N THR A 74 -9.73 -16.31 -8.23
CA THR A 74 -10.61 -16.68 -7.12
C THR A 74 -10.54 -15.65 -6.01
N ASP A 75 -11.58 -15.57 -5.18
CA ASP A 75 -11.62 -14.71 -3.99
C ASP A 75 -10.39 -14.89 -3.10
N LYS A 76 -9.95 -16.14 -2.93
CA LYS A 76 -8.75 -16.47 -2.16
C LYS A 76 -7.49 -15.89 -2.78
N GLU A 77 -7.30 -16.02 -4.09
CA GLU A 77 -6.13 -15.46 -4.78
C GLU A 77 -6.12 -13.93 -4.73
N LEU A 78 -7.29 -13.28 -4.85
CA LEU A 78 -7.42 -11.84 -4.69
C LEU A 78 -7.00 -11.39 -3.28
N MET A 79 -7.45 -12.11 -2.26
CA MET A 79 -7.05 -11.86 -0.87
C MET A 79 -5.55 -12.05 -0.67
N ASP A 80 -4.99 -13.18 -1.12
CA ASP A 80 -3.58 -13.52 -0.97
C ASP A 80 -2.68 -12.50 -1.70
N HIS A 81 -3.03 -12.10 -2.92
CA HIS A 81 -2.31 -11.07 -3.67
C HIS A 81 -2.38 -9.69 -3.00
N SER A 82 -3.54 -9.32 -2.44
CA SER A 82 -3.72 -8.05 -1.72
C SER A 82 -2.86 -7.98 -0.47
N ILE A 83 -2.85 -9.04 0.34
CA ILE A 83 -2.00 -9.15 1.54
C ILE A 83 -0.52 -9.08 1.16
N THR A 84 -0.13 -9.83 0.13
CA THR A 84 1.26 -9.88 -0.35
C THR A 84 1.74 -8.50 -0.81
N MET A 85 0.93 -7.79 -1.61
CA MET A 85 1.31 -6.47 -2.13
C MET A 85 1.47 -5.45 -1.00
N VAL A 86 0.53 -5.38 -0.06
CA VAL A 86 0.63 -4.45 1.07
C VAL A 86 1.82 -4.80 1.94
N GLY A 87 2.00 -6.08 2.31
CA GLY A 87 3.14 -6.51 3.12
C GLY A 87 4.49 -6.19 2.49
N ALA A 88 4.67 -6.50 1.20
CA ALA A 88 5.90 -6.20 0.47
C ALA A 88 6.17 -4.68 0.37
N GLY A 89 5.12 -3.88 0.14
CA GLY A 89 5.22 -2.43 0.05
C GLY A 89 5.52 -1.77 1.39
N THR A 90 4.98 -2.30 2.49
CA THR A 90 5.17 -1.74 3.83
C THR A 90 6.62 -1.87 4.30
N ASP A 91 7.17 -3.09 4.34
CA ASP A 91 8.51 -3.30 4.91
C ASP A 91 9.59 -2.50 4.16
N THR A 92 9.50 -2.44 2.84
CA THR A 92 10.45 -1.69 2.00
C THR A 92 10.30 -0.18 2.16
N SER A 93 9.08 0.34 2.04
CA SER A 93 8.84 1.79 2.09
C SER A 93 9.09 2.35 3.49
N SER A 94 8.69 1.65 4.56
CA SER A 94 8.93 2.08 5.93
C SER A 94 10.42 2.17 6.24
N ASN A 95 11.21 1.21 5.77
CA ASN A 95 12.67 1.27 5.93
C ASN A 95 13.28 2.42 5.13
N SER A 96 12.90 2.60 3.86
CA SER A 96 13.39 3.71 3.05
C SER A 96 13.11 5.06 3.72
N VAL A 97 11.87 5.30 4.16
CA VAL A 97 11.49 6.53 4.88
C VAL A 97 12.30 6.70 6.16
N ALA A 98 12.49 5.63 6.95
CA ALA A 98 13.28 5.70 8.17
C ALA A 98 14.74 6.11 7.90
N PHE A 99 15.36 5.54 6.86
CA PHE A 99 16.72 5.91 6.46
C PHE A 99 16.81 7.33 5.91
N THR A 100 15.84 7.76 5.10
CA THR A 100 15.78 9.15 4.62
C THR A 100 15.67 10.13 5.79
N LEU A 101 14.77 9.90 6.74
CA LEU A 101 14.61 10.75 7.92
C LEU A 101 15.87 10.78 8.80
N LEU A 102 16.52 9.64 9.01
CA LEU A 102 17.78 9.56 9.73
C LEU A 102 18.87 10.39 9.03
N SER A 103 18.98 10.24 7.70
CA SER A 103 19.98 10.95 6.90
C SER A 103 19.73 12.46 6.95
N LEU A 104 18.49 12.91 6.79
CA LEU A 104 18.12 14.32 6.94
C LEU A 104 18.46 14.87 8.33
N GLY A 105 18.25 14.10 9.40
CA GLY A 105 18.64 14.50 10.75
C GLY A 105 20.15 14.59 10.98
N MET A 106 20.95 13.81 10.23
CA MET A 106 22.41 13.82 10.29
C MET A 106 23.06 14.91 9.42
N TYR A 107 22.37 15.39 8.38
CA TYR A 107 22.86 16.38 7.42
C TYR A 107 21.91 17.60 7.36
N PRO A 108 21.97 18.51 8.34
CA PRO A 108 21.07 19.67 8.42
C PRO A 108 21.08 20.56 7.18
N GLU A 109 22.20 20.65 6.48
CA GLU A 109 22.34 21.40 5.22
C GLU A 109 21.50 20.78 4.08
N VAL A 110 21.41 19.45 4.03
CA VAL A 110 20.57 18.74 3.05
C VAL A 110 19.11 18.93 3.43
N GLN A 111 18.77 18.77 4.72
CA GLN A 111 17.42 18.99 5.24
C GLN A 111 16.92 20.40 4.97
N GLN A 112 17.74 21.42 5.22
CA GLN A 112 17.40 22.81 4.97
C GLN A 112 17.09 23.05 3.49
N ARG A 113 17.89 22.46 2.59
CA ARG A 113 17.67 22.59 1.15
C ARG A 113 16.39 21.88 0.67
N VAL A 114 16.08 20.70 1.20
CA VAL A 114 14.78 20.03 0.94
C VAL A 114 13.63 20.89 1.45
N TYR A 115 13.74 21.43 2.67
CA TYR A 115 12.71 22.28 3.25
C TYR A 115 12.46 23.54 2.41
N GLU A 116 13.52 24.23 1.97
CA GLU A 116 13.41 25.39 1.09
C GLU A 116 12.74 25.05 -0.25
N GLU A 117 13.06 23.89 -0.84
CA GLU A 117 12.38 23.42 -2.05
C GLU A 117 10.88 23.16 -1.80
N VAL A 118 10.54 22.45 -0.72
CA VAL A 118 9.15 22.15 -0.36
C VAL A 118 8.38 23.46 -0.13
N MET A 119 8.93 24.41 0.62
CA MET A 119 8.28 25.71 0.88
C MET A 119 8.15 26.57 -0.39
N ARG A 120 9.07 26.43 -1.35
CA ARG A 120 8.96 27.10 -2.66
C ARG A 120 7.82 26.53 -3.50
N VAL A 121 7.58 25.22 -3.44
CA VAL A 121 6.50 24.56 -4.21
C VAL A 121 5.15 24.66 -3.48
N TYR A 122 5.15 24.56 -2.14
CA TYR A 122 3.98 24.57 -1.27
C TYR A 122 4.15 25.64 -0.17
N PRO A 123 3.96 26.93 -0.48
CA PRO A 123 4.23 28.04 0.45
C PRO A 123 3.19 28.21 1.56
N THR A 124 2.01 27.60 1.41
CA THR A 124 0.90 27.68 2.38
C THR A 124 0.29 26.31 2.63
N ASP A 125 -0.36 26.14 3.77
CA ASP A 125 -1.08 24.91 4.11
C ASP A 125 -2.28 24.62 3.19
N GLU A 126 -2.71 25.62 2.41
CA GLU A 126 -3.78 25.49 1.39
C GLU A 126 -3.24 25.04 0.02
N SER A 127 -1.92 24.82 -0.11
CA SER A 127 -1.33 24.42 -1.39
C SER A 127 -1.83 23.04 -1.82
N GLU A 128 -2.23 22.93 -3.08
CA GLU A 128 -2.78 21.67 -3.62
C GLU A 128 -1.67 20.68 -3.99
N PHE A 129 -1.78 19.44 -3.49
CA PHE A 129 -0.90 18.34 -3.84
C PHE A 129 -1.38 17.66 -5.12
N THR A 130 -0.85 18.10 -6.26
CA THR A 130 -1.09 17.51 -7.58
C THR A 130 0.11 16.71 -8.08
N PRO A 131 -0.07 15.69 -8.95
CA PRO A 131 1.04 14.99 -9.59
C PRO A 131 2.04 15.92 -10.30
N GLU A 132 1.55 17.02 -10.87
CA GLU A 132 2.36 18.04 -11.53
C GLU A 132 3.18 18.87 -10.53
N SER A 133 2.62 19.17 -9.35
CA SER A 133 3.34 19.86 -8.28
C SER A 133 4.45 19.00 -7.67
N LEU A 134 4.19 17.69 -7.47
CA LEU A 134 5.18 16.76 -6.91
C LEU A 134 6.43 16.65 -7.79
N LYS A 135 6.27 16.70 -9.12
CA LYS A 135 7.40 16.71 -10.07
C LYS A 135 8.33 17.91 -9.92
N LYS A 136 7.90 18.99 -9.25
CA LYS A 136 8.73 20.18 -9.00
C LYS A 136 9.68 20.03 -7.81
N LEU A 137 9.54 18.94 -7.04
CA LEU A 137 10.40 18.61 -5.90
C LEU A 137 11.63 17.82 -6.37
N GLU A 138 12.40 18.41 -7.29
CA GLU A 138 13.52 17.75 -7.97
C GLU A 138 14.65 17.39 -7.01
N TYR A 139 14.93 18.25 -6.02
CA TYR A 139 15.96 18.00 -5.03
C TYR A 139 15.52 16.91 -4.04
N MET A 140 14.28 16.95 -3.57
CA MET A 140 13.72 15.92 -2.68
C MET A 140 13.72 14.53 -3.31
N GLU A 141 13.46 14.40 -4.62
CA GLU A 141 13.52 13.12 -5.34
C GLU A 141 14.94 12.51 -5.36
N MET A 142 15.99 13.33 -5.19
CA MET A 142 17.38 12.86 -5.14
C MET A 142 17.85 12.44 -3.73
N VAL A 143 17.06 12.71 -2.68
CA VAL A 143 17.41 12.43 -1.28
C VAL A 143 16.84 11.09 -0.82
#